data_AF-A0A1G6KDT8-F1
#
_entry.id   AF-A0A1G6KDT8-F1
#
_cell.length_a   1.000
_cell.length_b   1.000
_cell.length_c   1.000
_cell.angle_alpha   90.00
_cell.angle_beta   90.00
_cell.angle_gamma   90.00
#
_symmetry.space_group_name_H-M   'P 1'
#
loop_
_entity.id
_entity.type
_entity.pdbx_description
1 polymer ?
#
loop_
_entity_poly.entity_id
_entity_poly.type
_entity_poly.pdbx_seq_one_letter_code
_entity_poly.pdbx_strand_id
1 'polypeptide(L)'
;MAGFSPDDLQQIHKQLNQRVEKGSIAREANRIFRSNDKQRQQSGIEDHRNATAVFLRPQDIEKGVQYDIEKVFKTTLGGELRRLNQQDLIAFQKNIELLQDHYVKGITAKQIINLALPIDIERANTQILMAIPVRQKAGMVHFLTNASKDSDVKEHHVNVVFSNYRNLMLSPKPMTEQDVKRHLNYGKLKFECDCGRHTYWYQYMASIGGYGCGRIEEGYPKIRNPELSGVACKHVLRVMRYILSPLGMNYLVKQLRKDRSQQANIKRNESSKALSRGLEQQVQAFEKNTNTQIVKNERKAIQELARRSQRVAQDRQKEIARSHRQNMRRIAKEQGQQAAEKLVKQQQIQDVQKLQQLLRLGLIDQAQFNRFKQGL
;
A
#
# COMPACT_ATOMS: atom_id res chain seq x y z
N MET A 1 27.61 8.55 20.84
CA MET A 1 26.93 7.30 21.23
C MET A 1 27.77 6.13 20.74
N ALA A 2 28.16 5.21 21.63
CA ALA A 2 29.06 4.12 21.29
C ALA A 2 28.43 3.19 20.24
N GLY A 3 29.05 3.12 19.05
CA GLY A 3 28.75 2.07 18.08
C GLY A 3 29.11 0.70 18.67
N PHE A 4 28.39 -0.34 18.27
CA PHE A 4 28.64 -1.69 18.73
C PHE A 4 30.07 -2.12 18.36
N SER A 5 30.80 -2.71 19.32
CA SER A 5 32.10 -3.30 19.03
C SER A 5 31.92 -4.60 18.22
N PRO A 6 32.94 -5.05 17.48
CA PRO A 6 32.93 -6.37 16.85
C PRO A 6 32.55 -7.51 17.82
N ASP A 7 32.94 -7.39 19.09
CA ASP A 7 32.60 -8.35 20.15
C ASP A 7 31.09 -8.38 20.43
N ASP A 8 30.41 -7.23 20.39
CA ASP A 8 28.97 -7.19 20.60
C ASP A 8 28.22 -7.93 19.48
N LEU A 9 28.65 -7.82 18.23
CA LEU A 9 28.06 -8.55 17.10
C LEU A 9 28.19 -10.07 17.32
N GLN A 10 29.36 -10.53 17.76
CA GLN A 10 29.60 -11.95 18.06
C GLN A 10 28.76 -12.44 19.24
N GLN A 11 28.61 -11.62 20.29
CA GLN A 11 27.76 -11.95 21.43
C GLN A 11 26.29 -12.10 21.02
N ILE A 12 25.76 -11.16 20.23
CA ILE A 12 24.38 -11.24 19.73
C ILE A 12 24.24 -12.48 18.84
N HIS A 13 25.22 -12.78 17.97
CA HIS A 13 25.22 -13.97 17.12
C HIS A 13 25.12 -15.26 17.96
N LYS A 14 25.96 -15.38 18.99
CA LYS A 14 25.97 -16.52 19.91
C LYS A 14 24.64 -16.63 20.65
N GLN A 15 24.10 -15.52 21.15
CA GLN A 15 22.81 -15.49 21.84
C GLN A 15 21.66 -15.96 20.95
N LEU A 16 21.55 -15.44 19.72
CA LEU A 16 20.49 -15.85 18.80
C LEU A 16 20.63 -17.32 18.40
N ASN A 17 21.84 -17.82 18.17
CA ASN A 17 22.06 -19.24 17.91
C ASN A 17 21.63 -20.14 19.07
N GLN A 18 21.96 -19.78 20.32
CA GLN A 18 21.49 -20.53 21.48
C GLN A 18 19.95 -20.55 21.57
N ARG A 19 19.28 -19.46 21.19
CA ARG A 19 17.81 -19.41 21.15
C ARG A 19 17.23 -20.29 20.05
N VAL A 20 17.89 -20.32 18.89
CA VAL A 20 17.55 -21.19 17.76
C VAL A 20 17.63 -22.67 18.15
N GLU A 21 18.67 -23.06 18.87
CA GLU A 21 18.86 -24.45 19.35
C GLU A 21 17.80 -24.89 20.37
N LYS A 22 17.35 -23.98 21.24
CA LYS A 22 16.32 -24.27 22.26
C LYS A 22 14.91 -24.50 21.70
N GLY A 23 14.65 -24.18 20.43
CA GLY A 23 13.44 -24.62 19.70
C GLY A 23 12.08 -24.00 20.09
N SER A 24 12.01 -23.02 21.01
CA SER A 24 10.74 -22.46 21.52
C SER A 24 10.30 -21.12 20.92
N ILE A 25 11.18 -20.44 20.16
CA ILE A 25 10.99 -19.07 19.61
C ILE A 25 9.61 -18.87 18.99
N ALA A 26 9.20 -19.89 18.27
CA ALA A 26 8.00 -19.94 17.48
C ALA A 26 6.71 -19.85 18.34
N ARG A 27 6.65 -20.56 19.48
CA ARG A 27 5.47 -20.61 20.35
C ARG A 27 5.40 -19.37 21.24
N GLU A 28 6.57 -18.90 21.66
CA GLU A 28 6.74 -17.70 22.48
C GLU A 28 6.24 -16.44 21.78
N ALA A 29 6.62 -16.24 20.52
CA ALA A 29 6.10 -15.15 19.69
C ALA A 29 4.57 -15.09 19.68
N ASN A 30 3.93 -16.24 19.38
CA ASN A 30 2.47 -16.33 19.34
C ASN A 30 1.83 -16.05 20.70
N ARG A 31 2.50 -16.45 21.80
CA ARG A 31 2.05 -16.16 23.16
C ARG A 31 2.14 -14.66 23.44
N ILE A 32 3.25 -14.00 23.08
CA ILE A 32 3.47 -12.56 23.27
C ILE A 32 2.45 -11.74 22.49
N PHE A 33 2.27 -12.01 21.20
CA PHE A 33 1.27 -11.29 20.39
C PHE A 33 -0.14 -11.51 20.96
N ARG A 34 -0.50 -12.75 21.31
CA ARG A 34 -1.81 -13.04 21.93
C ARG A 34 -2.00 -12.41 23.31
N SER A 35 -0.95 -12.36 24.15
CA SER A 35 -1.05 -11.72 25.47
C SER A 35 -1.18 -10.21 25.35
N ASN A 36 -0.43 -9.60 24.42
CA ASN A 36 -0.56 -8.17 24.12
C ASN A 36 -1.96 -7.84 23.59
N ASP A 37 -2.55 -8.71 22.78
CA ASP A 37 -3.93 -8.55 22.31
C ASP A 37 -4.95 -8.68 23.44
N LYS A 38 -4.82 -9.72 24.29
CA LYS A 38 -5.74 -9.95 25.42
C LYS A 38 -5.69 -8.86 26.49
N GLN A 39 -4.49 -8.40 26.85
CA GLN A 39 -4.29 -7.39 27.90
C GLN A 39 -4.93 -6.04 27.53
N ARG A 40 -5.16 -5.78 26.24
CA ARG A 40 -5.67 -4.49 25.75
C ARG A 40 -7.08 -4.51 25.21
N GLN A 41 -7.60 -5.68 24.81
CA GLN A 41 -9.04 -5.87 24.62
C GLN A 41 -9.83 -5.59 25.92
N GLN A 42 -9.18 -5.63 27.09
CA GLN A 42 -9.76 -5.27 28.37
C GLN A 42 -9.72 -3.76 28.71
N SER A 43 -9.15 -2.90 27.85
CA SER A 43 -8.89 -1.48 28.17
C SER A 43 -9.43 -0.47 27.15
N GLY A 44 -10.47 -0.82 26.38
CA GLY A 44 -10.99 0.06 25.33
C GLY A 44 -12.48 0.38 25.48
N ILE A 45 -12.82 1.40 26.27
CA ILE A 45 -14.04 2.20 26.08
C ILE A 45 -13.71 3.66 26.45
N GLU A 46 -14.19 4.59 25.61
CA GLU A 46 -14.27 6.06 25.75
C GLU A 46 -13.07 6.93 25.27
N ASP A 47 -13.21 7.54 24.08
CA ASP A 47 -13.51 8.99 23.94
C ASP A 47 -13.25 9.51 22.51
N HIS A 48 -14.29 10.07 21.88
CA HIS A 48 -14.22 10.89 20.68
C HIS A 48 -14.62 12.33 21.03
N ARG A 49 -13.79 13.34 20.69
CA ARG A 49 -14.21 14.62 20.07
C ARG A 49 -13.05 15.59 19.76
N ASN A 50 -13.11 16.06 18.51
CA ASN A 50 -12.73 17.35 17.89
C ASN A 50 -11.28 17.89 17.84
N ALA A 51 -10.79 18.08 16.59
CA ALA A 51 -10.23 19.34 16.07
C ALA A 51 -10.30 19.35 14.52
N THR A 52 -10.54 20.52 13.91
CA THR A 52 -10.85 20.69 12.47
C THR A 52 -9.62 20.72 11.57
N ALA A 53 -9.67 19.96 10.48
CA ALA A 53 -8.67 19.83 9.43
C ALA A 53 -9.34 19.88 8.05
N VAL A 54 -8.59 20.07 6.97
CA VAL A 54 -9.15 20.18 5.62
C VAL A 54 -9.58 18.79 5.12
N PHE A 55 -10.89 18.61 5.01
CA PHE A 55 -11.54 17.39 4.53
C PHE A 55 -11.55 17.36 3.00
N LEU A 56 -11.14 16.25 2.38
CA LEU A 56 -11.49 16.01 0.98
C LEU A 56 -13.02 15.94 0.88
N ARG A 57 -13.61 16.63 -0.08
CA ARG A 57 -15.04 16.48 -0.39
C ARG A 57 -15.17 15.43 -1.50
N PRO A 58 -16.33 14.76 -1.67
CA PRO A 58 -16.52 13.78 -2.75
C PRO A 58 -16.16 14.30 -4.16
N GLN A 59 -16.30 15.61 -4.39
CA GLN A 59 -15.90 16.31 -5.61
C GLN A 59 -14.37 16.44 -5.81
N ASP A 60 -13.60 16.34 -4.72
CA ASP A 60 -12.13 16.38 -4.73
C ASP A 60 -11.52 14.97 -4.95
N ILE A 61 -12.35 13.91 -4.99
CA ILE A 61 -11.95 12.53 -5.27
C ILE A 61 -11.90 12.31 -6.79
N GLU A 62 -10.72 12.02 -7.31
CA GLU A 62 -10.54 11.78 -8.73
C GLU A 62 -11.03 10.37 -9.10
N LYS A 63 -12.08 10.29 -9.93
CA LYS A 63 -12.55 9.02 -10.49
C LYS A 63 -11.41 8.31 -11.24
N GLY A 64 -11.25 7.00 -11.01
CA GLY A 64 -10.26 6.15 -11.70
C GLY A 64 -8.86 6.12 -11.06
N VAL A 65 -8.60 6.91 -10.03
CA VAL A 65 -7.28 7.01 -9.38
C VAL A 65 -7.20 6.10 -8.15
N GLN A 66 -6.13 5.30 -8.05
CA GLN A 66 -5.80 4.58 -6.82
C GLN A 66 -4.97 5.48 -5.87
N TYR A 67 -5.36 5.48 -4.61
CA TYR A 67 -4.73 6.24 -3.53
C TYR A 67 -4.01 5.25 -2.60
N ASP A 68 -2.70 5.41 -2.40
CA ASP A 68 -1.96 4.68 -1.39
C ASP A 68 -1.65 5.58 -0.18
N ILE A 69 -1.20 4.99 0.94
CA ILE A 69 -0.89 5.71 2.20
C ILE A 69 -0.13 7.00 1.93
N GLU A 70 0.95 6.92 1.15
CA GLU A 70 1.83 8.04 0.87
C GLU A 70 1.11 9.17 0.13
N LYS A 71 0.24 8.83 -0.83
CA LYS A 71 -0.57 9.81 -1.55
C LYS A 71 -1.59 10.47 -0.64
N VAL A 72 -2.35 9.68 0.15
CA VAL A 72 -3.35 10.23 1.09
C VAL A 72 -2.69 11.12 2.13
N PHE A 73 -1.50 10.73 2.61
CA PHE A 73 -0.72 11.50 3.57
C PHE A 73 -0.27 12.84 2.96
N LYS A 74 0.22 12.82 1.71
CA LYS A 74 0.65 14.03 1.00
C LYS A 74 -0.50 14.98 0.69
N THR A 75 -1.65 14.48 0.23
CA THR A 75 -2.84 15.33 -0.03
C THR A 75 -3.41 15.90 1.25
N THR A 76 -3.38 15.14 2.33
CA THR A 76 -3.84 15.61 3.64
C THR A 76 -2.96 16.73 4.20
N LEU A 77 -1.69 16.77 3.81
CA LEU A 77 -0.72 17.81 4.21
C LEU A 77 -0.59 18.98 3.22
N GLY A 78 -1.47 19.08 2.21
CA GLY A 78 -1.41 20.18 1.24
C GLY A 78 -0.24 20.11 0.26
N GLY A 79 0.40 18.95 0.09
CA GLY A 79 1.47 18.74 -0.88
C GLY A 79 2.90 18.70 -0.32
N GLU A 80 3.11 19.04 0.96
CA GLU A 80 4.42 19.05 1.61
C GLU A 80 4.59 17.92 2.65
N LEU A 81 5.82 17.40 2.76
CA LEU A 81 6.21 16.42 3.80
C LEU A 81 6.64 17.18 5.05
N ARG A 82 5.67 17.58 5.90
CA ARG A 82 5.91 18.19 7.22
C ARG A 82 5.58 17.23 8.37
N ARG A 83 5.98 17.58 9.60
CA ARG A 83 5.53 16.86 10.80
C ARG A 83 4.00 16.94 10.90
N LEU A 84 3.39 15.81 11.18
CA LEU A 84 1.95 15.70 11.34
C LEU A 84 1.50 16.33 12.65
N ASN A 85 0.31 16.92 12.65
CA ASN A 85 -0.39 17.30 13.86
C ASN A 85 -1.73 16.55 13.98
N GLN A 86 -2.41 16.71 15.11
CA GLN A 86 -3.70 16.04 15.40
C GLN A 86 -4.79 16.31 14.34
N GLN A 87 -4.79 17.49 13.73
CA GLN A 87 -5.76 17.86 12.69
C GLN A 87 -5.48 17.10 11.38
N ASP A 88 -4.22 17.05 10.95
CA ASP A 88 -3.81 16.29 9.76
C ASP A 88 -4.27 14.82 9.83
N LEU A 89 -4.45 14.28 11.03
CA LEU A 89 -4.80 12.88 11.26
C LEU A 89 -6.30 12.62 11.18
N ILE A 90 -7.11 13.55 11.66
CA ILE A 90 -8.57 13.51 11.49
C ILE A 90 -8.90 13.65 10.00
N ALA A 91 -8.21 14.55 9.28
CA ALA A 91 -8.34 14.63 7.83
C ALA A 91 -7.82 13.36 7.15
N PHE A 92 -6.71 12.76 7.60
CA PHE A 92 -6.17 11.55 7.01
C PHE A 92 -7.12 10.36 7.18
N GLN A 93 -7.67 10.18 8.38
CA GLN A 93 -8.66 9.14 8.68
C GLN A 93 -9.93 9.33 7.84
N LYS A 94 -10.52 10.54 7.83
CA LYS A 94 -11.71 10.82 7.02
C LYS A 94 -11.44 10.70 5.51
N ASN A 95 -10.23 11.05 5.06
CA ASN A 95 -9.82 10.88 3.66
C ASN A 95 -9.68 9.40 3.31
N ILE A 96 -9.15 8.54 4.20
CA ILE A 96 -9.14 7.08 3.98
C ILE A 96 -10.57 6.51 3.97
N GLU A 97 -11.44 6.97 4.88
CA GLU A 97 -12.86 6.58 4.93
C GLU A 97 -13.63 7.03 3.69
N LEU A 98 -13.31 8.20 3.13
CA LEU A 98 -13.88 8.71 1.87
C LEU A 98 -13.34 7.97 0.65
N LEU A 99 -12.08 7.53 0.69
CA LEU A 99 -11.39 6.86 -0.41
C LEU A 99 -11.62 5.34 -0.44
N GLN A 100 -12.48 4.78 0.43
CA GLN A 100 -12.77 3.34 0.62
C GLN A 100 -12.35 2.43 -0.55
N ASP A 101 -13.06 2.50 -1.69
CA ASP A 101 -12.85 1.62 -2.85
C ASP A 101 -11.60 1.94 -3.67
N HIS A 102 -11.07 3.15 -3.54
CA HIS A 102 -9.89 3.65 -4.23
C HIS A 102 -8.59 3.49 -3.43
N TYR A 103 -8.67 3.10 -2.15
CA TYR A 103 -7.53 3.02 -1.25
C TYR A 103 -6.80 1.66 -1.28
N VAL A 104 -5.53 1.67 -1.67
CA VAL A 104 -4.67 0.47 -1.68
C VAL A 104 -4.00 0.31 -0.32
N LYS A 105 -4.53 -0.62 0.50
CA LYS A 105 -4.00 -0.94 1.84
C LYS A 105 -2.58 -1.52 1.77
N GLY A 106 -1.79 -1.23 2.81
CA GLY A 106 -0.43 -1.70 2.96
C GLY A 106 0.64 -0.71 2.48
N ILE A 107 1.88 -0.95 2.88
CA ILE A 107 3.02 -0.05 2.68
C ILE A 107 4.20 -0.83 2.11
N THR A 108 5.12 -0.21 1.36
CA THR A 108 6.33 -0.90 0.89
C THR A 108 7.47 -0.79 1.91
N ALA A 109 8.41 -1.76 1.92
CA ALA A 109 9.61 -1.73 2.76
C ALA A 109 10.42 -0.43 2.60
N LYS A 110 10.51 0.08 1.36
CA LYS A 110 11.20 1.33 1.04
C LYS A 110 10.45 2.56 1.57
N GLN A 111 9.12 2.58 1.44
CA GLN A 111 8.29 3.65 2.04
C GLN A 111 8.45 3.69 3.55
N ILE A 112 8.48 2.54 4.22
CA ILE A 112 8.70 2.48 5.68
C ILE A 112 10.04 3.14 6.06
N ILE A 113 11.14 2.78 5.38
CA ILE A 113 12.46 3.36 5.66
C ILE A 113 12.45 4.87 5.39
N ASN A 114 11.79 5.31 4.33
CA ASN A 114 11.72 6.73 3.96
C ASN A 114 10.79 7.57 4.83
N LEU A 115 9.82 6.97 5.52
CA LEU A 115 8.91 7.67 6.44
C LEU A 115 9.32 7.51 7.91
N ALA A 116 10.39 6.77 8.19
CA ALA A 116 10.92 6.60 9.53
C ALA A 116 11.58 7.87 10.05
N LEU A 117 11.52 8.04 11.37
CA LEU A 117 12.25 9.12 12.04
C LEU A 117 13.76 8.86 11.98
N PRO A 118 14.58 9.92 11.79
CA PRO A 118 16.04 9.78 11.76
C PRO A 118 16.60 9.04 12.98
N ILE A 119 16.07 9.33 14.18
CA ILE A 119 16.47 8.67 15.42
C ILE A 119 16.17 7.16 15.42
N ASP A 120 15.06 6.73 14.80
CA ASP A 120 14.75 5.30 14.71
C ASP A 120 15.65 4.59 13.70
N ILE A 121 16.07 5.27 12.63
CA ILE A 121 17.05 4.77 11.66
C ILE A 121 18.43 4.64 12.32
N GLU A 122 18.89 5.67 13.03
CA GLU A 122 20.16 5.65 13.76
C GLU A 122 20.17 4.50 14.77
N ARG A 123 19.11 4.34 15.56
CA ARG A 123 18.97 3.23 16.51
C ARG A 123 18.87 1.88 15.83
N ALA A 124 18.25 1.77 14.66
CA ALA A 124 18.23 0.53 13.90
C ALA A 124 19.63 0.15 13.40
N ASN A 125 20.40 1.14 12.92
CA ASN A 125 21.77 0.92 12.44
C ASN A 125 22.74 0.55 13.55
N THR A 126 22.60 1.21 14.70
CA THR A 126 23.50 1.03 15.83
C THR A 126 23.10 -0.14 16.70
N GLN A 127 21.82 -0.31 17.05
CA GLN A 127 21.39 -1.22 18.11
C GLN A 127 20.88 -2.57 17.63
N ILE A 128 20.31 -2.64 16.43
CA ILE A 128 19.64 -3.84 15.93
C ILE A 128 20.42 -4.33 14.73
N LEU A 129 21.25 -5.34 14.90
CA LEU A 129 22.17 -5.78 13.85
C LEU A 129 21.57 -6.92 13.03
N MET A 130 20.76 -7.79 13.64
CA MET A 130 20.29 -9.01 12.99
C MET A 130 18.77 -9.08 12.87
N ALA A 131 18.32 -9.68 11.78
CA ALA A 131 16.94 -10.09 11.55
C ALA A 131 16.92 -11.46 10.87
N ILE A 132 16.22 -12.43 11.45
CA ILE A 132 16.13 -13.78 10.89
C ILE A 132 14.67 -14.22 10.70
N PRO A 133 14.30 -14.75 9.52
CA PRO A 133 12.98 -15.33 9.32
C PRO A 133 12.91 -16.69 10.01
N VAL A 134 12.10 -16.82 11.05
CA VAL A 134 11.98 -18.06 11.85
C VAL A 134 10.92 -18.98 11.29
N ARG A 135 9.86 -18.40 10.73
CA ARG A 135 8.69 -19.15 10.27
C ARG A 135 7.97 -18.42 9.17
N GLN A 136 7.40 -19.19 8.25
CA GLN A 136 6.44 -18.71 7.27
C GLN A 136 5.11 -19.48 7.38
N LYS A 137 4.01 -18.77 7.10
CA LYS A 137 2.69 -19.37 6.83
C LYS A 137 1.92 -18.47 5.86
N ALA A 138 1.55 -18.99 4.69
CA ALA A 138 0.62 -18.31 3.78
C ALA A 138 1.00 -16.85 3.42
N GLY A 139 2.30 -16.58 3.24
CA GLY A 139 2.80 -15.23 2.95
C GLY A 139 2.97 -14.31 4.16
N MET A 140 2.66 -14.78 5.36
CA MET A 140 3.13 -14.18 6.62
C MET A 140 4.48 -14.78 6.99
N VAL A 141 5.48 -13.93 7.22
CA VAL A 141 6.80 -14.32 7.71
C VAL A 141 6.99 -13.71 9.09
N HIS A 142 7.33 -14.57 10.05
CA HIS A 142 7.70 -14.19 11.41
C HIS A 142 9.22 -14.10 11.50
N PHE A 143 9.69 -12.93 11.92
CA PHE A 143 11.10 -12.60 12.12
C PHE A 143 11.44 -12.49 13.60
N LEU A 144 12.66 -12.87 13.92
CA LEU A 144 13.31 -12.59 15.20
C LEU A 144 14.40 -11.55 14.98
N THR A 145 14.47 -10.57 15.87
CA THR A 145 15.52 -9.55 15.90
C THR A 145 16.17 -9.51 17.28
N ASN A 146 17.43 -9.10 17.36
CA ASN A 146 18.02 -8.81 18.66
C ASN A 146 17.40 -7.56 19.27
N ALA A 147 17.39 -7.48 20.59
CA ALA A 147 17.05 -6.25 21.29
C ALA A 147 18.28 -5.35 21.48
N SER A 148 18.05 -4.09 21.89
CA SER A 148 19.15 -3.20 22.32
C SER A 148 19.73 -3.64 23.66
N LYS A 149 20.95 -3.19 23.98
CA LYS A 149 21.60 -3.44 25.28
C LYS A 149 20.73 -3.01 26.46
N ASP A 150 20.07 -1.86 26.34
CA ASP A 150 19.22 -1.29 27.40
C ASP A 150 17.81 -1.87 27.44
N SER A 151 17.56 -2.96 26.71
CA SER A 151 16.24 -3.60 26.66
C SER A 151 16.09 -4.59 27.80
N ASP A 152 14.91 -4.58 28.39
CA ASP A 152 14.39 -5.52 29.38
C ASP A 152 14.21 -6.93 28.81
N VAL A 153 14.07 -7.04 27.48
CA VAL A 153 14.08 -8.33 26.76
C VAL A 153 15.30 -8.46 25.87
N LYS A 154 15.66 -9.71 25.58
CA LYS A 154 16.84 -10.10 24.79
C LYS A 154 16.62 -10.05 23.28
N GLU A 155 15.37 -10.12 22.84
CA GLU A 155 14.97 -10.23 21.45
C GLU A 155 13.56 -9.69 21.26
N HIS A 156 13.23 -9.43 19.99
CA HIS A 156 11.91 -8.95 19.58
C HIS A 156 11.39 -9.71 18.38
N HIS A 157 10.07 -9.83 18.34
CA HIS A 157 9.32 -10.53 17.32
C HIS A 157 8.67 -9.55 16.35
N VAL A 158 8.80 -9.82 15.05
CA VAL A 158 8.21 -9.00 13.99
C VAL A 158 7.46 -9.89 13.02
N ASN A 159 6.16 -9.65 12.83
CA ASN A 159 5.37 -10.32 11.81
C ASN A 159 5.28 -9.42 10.57
N VAL A 160 5.49 -9.98 9.39
CA VAL A 160 5.32 -9.28 8.11
C VAL A 160 4.44 -10.10 7.18
N VAL A 161 3.37 -9.52 6.69
CA VAL A 161 2.44 -10.12 5.72
C VAL A 161 2.67 -9.50 4.35
N PHE A 162 3.09 -10.31 3.39
CA PHE A 162 3.28 -9.87 2.01
C PHE A 162 1.97 -9.95 1.24
N SER A 163 1.39 -8.80 0.88
CA SER A 163 0.03 -8.75 0.31
C SER A 163 -0.10 -9.50 -1.01
N ASN A 164 0.94 -9.47 -1.86
CA ASN A 164 0.89 -10.12 -3.17
C ASN A 164 1.41 -11.59 -3.18
N TYR A 165 1.75 -12.15 -2.01
CA TYR A 165 2.35 -13.49 -1.93
C TYR A 165 1.42 -14.57 -2.48
N ARG A 166 0.16 -14.57 -2.06
CA ARG A 166 -0.83 -15.54 -2.50
C ARG A 166 -1.05 -15.50 -4.02
N ASN A 167 -1.09 -14.30 -4.60
CA ASN A 167 -1.27 -14.12 -6.04
C ASN A 167 -0.09 -14.68 -6.83
N LEU A 168 1.15 -14.44 -6.37
CA LEU A 168 2.34 -15.01 -7.02
C LEU A 168 2.43 -16.52 -6.87
N MET A 169 1.99 -17.05 -5.74
CA MET A 169 1.97 -18.49 -5.47
C MET A 169 0.98 -19.21 -6.38
N LEU A 170 -0.23 -18.66 -6.54
CA LEU A 170 -1.30 -19.25 -7.36
C LEU A 170 -1.18 -18.94 -8.85
N SER A 171 -0.27 -18.04 -9.24
CA SER A 171 -0.08 -17.69 -10.64
C SER A 171 0.32 -18.92 -11.45
N PRO A 172 -0.31 -19.20 -12.60
CA PRO A 172 0.09 -20.33 -13.46
C PRO A 172 1.42 -20.06 -14.17
N LYS A 173 1.86 -18.79 -14.26
CA LYS A 173 3.10 -18.42 -14.92
C LYS A 173 4.33 -18.86 -14.12
N PRO A 174 5.42 -19.29 -14.78
CA PRO A 174 6.67 -19.56 -14.09
C PRO A 174 7.13 -18.29 -13.38
N MET A 175 7.42 -18.40 -12.08
CA MET A 175 7.88 -17.27 -11.29
C MET A 175 9.35 -17.00 -11.56
N THR A 176 9.66 -15.77 -11.95
CA THR A 176 11.03 -15.29 -12.04
C THR A 176 11.46 -14.63 -10.72
N GLU A 177 12.76 -14.53 -10.51
CA GLU A 177 13.31 -13.78 -9.37
C GLU A 177 12.96 -12.28 -9.45
N GLN A 178 12.82 -11.75 -10.67
CA GLN A 178 12.38 -10.38 -10.90
C GLN A 178 10.93 -10.16 -10.45
N ASP A 179 10.06 -11.15 -10.64
CA ASP A 179 8.67 -11.08 -10.15
C ASP A 179 8.65 -11.01 -8.63
N VAL A 180 9.45 -11.84 -7.94
CA VAL A 180 9.58 -11.79 -6.48
C VAL A 180 10.07 -10.43 -6.02
N LYS A 181 11.11 -9.92 -6.65
CA LYS A 181 11.65 -8.59 -6.34
C LYS A 181 10.60 -7.50 -6.51
N ARG A 182 9.88 -7.49 -7.64
CA ARG A 182 8.86 -6.47 -7.95
C ARG A 182 7.66 -6.55 -7.02
N HIS A 183 7.17 -7.76 -6.75
CA HIS A 183 5.87 -7.97 -6.12
C HIS A 183 5.94 -8.27 -4.63
N LEU A 184 7.08 -8.73 -4.09
CA LEU A 184 7.28 -8.96 -2.65
C LEU A 184 8.22 -7.91 -2.05
N ASN A 185 9.46 -7.77 -2.55
CA ASN A 185 10.43 -6.84 -1.95
C ASN A 185 10.01 -5.37 -2.11
N TYR A 186 9.53 -5.00 -3.31
CA TYR A 186 8.96 -3.68 -3.62
C TYR A 186 7.43 -3.67 -3.58
N GLY A 187 6.82 -4.78 -3.18
CA GLY A 187 5.38 -4.91 -3.02
C GLY A 187 4.86 -4.29 -1.74
N LYS A 188 3.53 -4.22 -1.64
CA LYS A 188 2.84 -3.81 -0.42
C LYS A 188 2.90 -4.93 0.62
N LEU A 189 3.15 -4.54 1.86
CA LEU A 189 3.19 -5.41 3.02
C LEU A 189 2.48 -4.78 4.21
N LYS A 190 2.14 -5.62 5.17
CA LYS A 190 1.65 -5.22 6.49
C LYS A 190 2.60 -5.77 7.55
N PHE A 191 2.74 -5.11 8.70
CA PHE A 191 3.64 -5.58 9.73
C PHE A 191 3.17 -5.26 11.14
N GLU A 192 3.77 -5.97 12.10
CA GLU A 192 3.58 -5.79 13.54
C GLU A 192 4.90 -6.11 14.25
N CYS A 193 5.21 -5.39 15.32
CA CYS A 193 6.33 -5.69 16.20
C CYS A 193 5.86 -5.67 17.66
N ASP A 194 6.36 -6.62 18.45
CA ASP A 194 6.04 -6.75 19.87
C ASP A 194 6.65 -5.66 20.77
N CYS A 195 7.61 -4.87 20.28
CA CYS A 195 8.30 -3.89 21.11
C CYS A 195 7.42 -2.71 21.50
N GLY A 196 7.63 -2.18 22.71
CA GLY A 196 6.84 -1.06 23.23
C GLY A 196 6.84 0.16 22.31
N ARG A 197 7.95 0.45 21.62
CA ARG A 197 7.98 1.60 20.70
C ARG A 197 7.05 1.41 19.50
N HIS A 198 6.86 0.20 18.98
CA HIS A 198 5.85 -0.03 17.95
C HIS A 198 4.44 0.04 18.55
N THR A 199 4.21 -0.72 19.62
CA THR A 199 2.90 -0.86 20.24
C THR A 199 2.30 0.46 20.73
N TYR A 200 3.11 1.35 21.31
CA TYR A 200 2.62 2.60 21.90
C TYR A 200 2.76 3.83 21.00
N TRP A 201 3.63 3.82 19.99
CA TRP A 201 3.84 4.99 19.12
C TRP A 201 3.25 4.81 17.73
N TYR A 202 3.33 3.60 17.17
CA TYR A 202 3.11 3.37 15.74
C TYR A 202 1.90 2.48 15.43
N GLN A 203 1.40 1.69 16.39
CA GLN A 203 0.28 0.78 16.17
C GLN A 203 -0.97 1.52 15.68
N TYR A 204 -1.30 2.66 16.28
CA TYR A 204 -2.43 3.49 15.85
C TYR A 204 -2.28 3.96 14.39
N MET A 205 -1.10 4.45 14.01
CA MET A 205 -0.81 4.84 12.63
C MET A 205 -0.86 3.67 11.66
N ALA A 206 -0.36 2.50 12.08
CA ALA A 206 -0.40 1.28 11.29
C ALA A 206 -1.84 0.82 11.05
N SER A 207 -2.70 1.00 12.06
CA SER A 207 -4.12 0.68 12.02
C SER A 207 -4.86 1.59 11.04
N ILE A 208 -4.74 2.91 11.20
CA ILE A 208 -5.37 3.88 10.29
C ILE A 208 -4.84 3.73 8.87
N GLY A 209 -3.52 3.63 8.70
CA GLY A 209 -2.91 3.49 7.38
C GLY A 209 -3.17 2.14 6.72
N GLY A 210 -3.79 1.17 7.41
CA GLY A 210 -4.11 -0.14 6.86
C GLY A 210 -2.88 -1.01 6.55
N TYR A 211 -1.75 -0.71 7.20
CA TYR A 211 -0.49 -1.47 7.11
C TYR A 211 -0.12 -2.20 8.40
N GLY A 212 -0.93 -2.10 9.44
CA GLY A 212 -0.85 -2.93 10.62
C GLY A 212 -1.17 -4.39 10.29
N CYS A 213 -0.36 -5.30 10.80
CA CYS A 213 -0.71 -6.71 10.94
C CYS A 213 -1.24 -6.92 12.37
N GLY A 214 -2.15 -7.89 12.54
CA GLY A 214 -2.69 -8.19 13.88
C GLY A 214 -3.75 -7.18 14.33
N ARG A 215 -3.63 -6.72 15.58
CA ARG A 215 -4.63 -5.89 16.24
C ARG A 215 -4.74 -4.50 15.65
N ILE A 216 -5.97 -4.02 15.50
CA ILE A 216 -6.29 -2.64 15.16
C ILE A 216 -6.32 -1.84 16.47
N GLU A 217 -5.53 -0.78 16.55
CA GLU A 217 -5.50 0.16 17.66
C GLU A 217 -6.39 1.35 17.32
N GLU A 218 -7.46 1.53 18.09
CA GLU A 218 -8.42 2.63 17.95
C GLU A 218 -8.05 3.82 18.85
N GLY A 219 -7.24 3.59 19.88
CA GLY A 219 -6.81 4.62 20.82
C GLY A 219 -5.74 5.55 20.27
N TYR A 220 -6.02 6.85 20.24
CA TYR A 220 -5.04 7.87 19.87
C TYR A 220 -3.88 7.90 20.90
N PRO A 221 -2.60 7.85 20.48
CA PRO A 221 -1.44 7.80 21.38
C PRO A 221 -1.07 9.17 21.95
N LYS A 222 -1.95 9.75 22.78
CA LYS A 222 -1.87 11.10 23.36
C LYS A 222 -0.56 11.39 24.12
N ILE A 223 0.06 10.37 24.73
CA ILE A 223 1.23 10.54 25.61
C ILE A 223 2.53 10.25 24.86
N ARG A 224 2.57 9.17 24.09
CA ARG A 224 3.82 8.62 23.53
C ARG A 224 4.10 9.13 22.12
N ASN A 225 3.07 9.39 21.31
CA ASN A 225 3.24 9.96 19.98
C ASN A 225 2.11 10.94 19.66
N PRO A 226 1.99 12.05 20.40
CA PRO A 226 0.89 13.00 20.22
C PRO A 226 0.85 13.63 18.82
N GLU A 227 1.98 13.64 18.11
CA GLU A 227 2.10 14.19 16.75
C GLU A 227 2.00 13.12 15.65
N LEU A 228 1.84 11.83 15.99
CA LEU A 228 1.91 10.71 15.03
C LEU A 228 3.07 10.81 14.03
N SER A 229 4.24 11.16 14.55
CA SER A 229 5.45 11.23 13.75
C SER A 229 6.07 9.83 13.62
N GLY A 230 6.59 9.47 12.45
CA GLY A 230 7.26 8.19 12.21
C GLY A 230 6.33 7.02 11.89
N VAL A 231 6.86 5.96 11.29
CA VAL A 231 6.06 4.81 10.80
C VAL A 231 6.47 3.47 11.41
N ALA A 232 7.72 3.36 11.88
CA ALA A 232 8.28 2.07 12.27
C ALA A 232 9.34 2.22 13.36
N CYS A 233 9.41 1.21 14.23
CA CYS A 233 10.46 1.08 15.22
C CYS A 233 11.74 0.51 14.58
N LYS A 234 12.85 0.59 15.33
CA LYS A 234 14.15 0.05 14.93
C LYS A 234 14.15 -1.42 14.49
N HIS A 235 13.34 -2.28 15.13
CA HIS A 235 13.24 -3.71 14.77
C HIS A 235 12.62 -3.91 13.38
N VAL A 236 11.51 -3.22 13.12
CA VAL A 236 10.85 -3.23 11.81
C VAL A 236 11.79 -2.72 10.74
N LEU A 237 12.53 -1.64 11.00
CA LEU A 237 13.49 -1.08 10.02
C LEU A 237 14.58 -2.09 9.65
N ARG A 238 15.12 -2.83 10.62
CA ARG A 238 16.10 -3.90 10.35
C ARG A 238 15.48 -5.03 9.51
N VAL A 239 14.25 -5.42 9.80
CA VAL A 239 13.51 -6.43 9.00
C VAL A 239 13.27 -5.93 7.57
N MET A 240 12.86 -4.68 7.38
CA MET A 240 12.69 -4.10 6.04
C MET A 240 14.00 -4.07 5.25
N ARG A 241 15.11 -3.77 5.91
CA ARG A 241 16.45 -3.84 5.29
C ARG A 241 16.83 -5.26 4.88
N TYR A 242 16.52 -6.25 5.73
CA TYR A 242 16.72 -7.66 5.42
C TYR A 242 15.89 -8.08 4.20
N ILE A 243 14.61 -7.71 4.15
CA ILE A 243 13.72 -8.00 3.00
C ILE A 243 14.29 -7.42 1.71
N LEU A 244 14.84 -6.20 1.74
CA LEU A 244 15.45 -5.55 0.58
C LEU A 244 16.86 -6.10 0.23
N SER A 245 17.46 -6.92 1.08
CA SER A 245 18.79 -7.49 0.85
C SER A 245 18.74 -8.70 -0.10
N PRO A 246 19.88 -9.08 -0.71
CA PRO A 246 19.98 -10.32 -1.49
C PRO A 246 19.62 -11.57 -0.68
N LEU A 247 19.98 -11.62 0.61
CA LEU A 247 19.63 -12.73 1.51
C LEU A 247 18.12 -12.87 1.67
N GLY A 248 17.42 -11.75 1.92
CA GLY A 248 15.97 -11.74 2.04
C GLY A 248 15.26 -12.10 0.72
N MET A 249 15.78 -11.61 -0.41
CA MET A 249 15.27 -11.98 -1.74
C MET A 249 15.39 -13.50 -1.98
N ASN A 250 16.57 -14.07 -1.73
CA ASN A 250 16.81 -15.50 -1.89
C ASN A 250 15.92 -16.34 -0.97
N TYR A 251 15.71 -15.88 0.27
CA TYR A 251 14.76 -16.49 1.19
C TYR A 251 13.34 -16.52 0.61
N LEU A 252 12.83 -15.38 0.15
CA LEU A 252 11.47 -15.27 -0.40
C LEU A 252 11.27 -16.12 -1.65
N VAL A 253 12.25 -16.11 -2.57
CA VAL A 253 12.24 -16.97 -3.77
C VAL A 253 12.18 -18.44 -3.36
N LYS A 254 12.99 -18.86 -2.39
CA LYS A 254 13.03 -20.25 -1.91
C LYS A 254 11.71 -20.67 -1.26
N GLN A 255 11.11 -19.83 -0.42
CA GLN A 255 9.81 -20.14 0.20
C GLN A 255 8.70 -20.23 -0.84
N LEU A 256 8.67 -19.30 -1.80
CA LEU A 256 7.63 -19.30 -2.82
C LEU A 256 7.75 -20.51 -3.75
N ARG A 257 8.97 -20.93 -4.11
CA ARG A 257 9.19 -22.19 -4.86
C ARG A 257 8.67 -23.41 -4.10
N LYS A 258 8.95 -23.50 -2.79
CA LYS A 258 8.44 -24.59 -1.93
C LYS A 258 6.91 -24.57 -1.83
N ASP A 259 6.31 -23.40 -1.67
CA ASP A 259 4.86 -23.27 -1.55
C ASP A 259 4.12 -23.56 -2.85
N ARG A 260 4.78 -23.41 -4.01
CA ARG A 260 4.24 -23.79 -5.32
C ARG A 260 4.36 -25.29 -5.62
N SER A 261 5.40 -25.96 -5.11
CA SER A 261 5.60 -27.39 -5.33
C SER A 261 4.89 -28.29 -4.31
N GLN A 262 4.51 -27.73 -3.16
CA GLN A 262 3.85 -28.45 -2.06
C GLN A 262 2.45 -27.87 -1.80
N GLN A 263 1.69 -28.48 -0.88
CA GLN A 263 0.41 -27.92 -0.45
C GLN A 263 0.55 -26.48 0.07
N ALA A 264 -0.36 -25.62 -0.41
CA ALA A 264 -0.49 -24.23 0.00
C ALA A 264 -0.90 -24.13 1.48
N ASN A 265 -0.51 -23.03 2.14
CA ASN A 265 -0.89 -22.68 3.52
C ASN A 265 -0.35 -23.58 4.66
N ILE A 266 0.56 -24.52 4.37
CA ILE A 266 1.28 -25.25 5.40
C ILE A 266 2.20 -24.28 6.17
N LYS A 267 2.17 -24.39 7.50
CA LYS A 267 3.09 -23.66 8.38
C LYS A 267 4.47 -24.29 8.29
N ARG A 268 5.48 -23.51 7.89
CA ARG A 268 6.88 -23.95 7.76
C ARG A 268 7.73 -23.24 8.79
N ASN A 269 8.33 -24.01 9.70
CA ASN A 269 9.38 -23.50 10.57
C ASN A 269 10.72 -23.70 9.87
N GLU A 270 11.62 -22.72 9.97
CA GLU A 270 12.99 -22.92 9.52
C GLU A 270 13.72 -23.89 10.47
N SER A 271 14.58 -24.74 9.91
CA SER A 271 15.41 -25.63 10.72
C SER A 271 16.49 -24.84 11.44
N SER A 272 16.92 -25.33 12.61
CA SER A 272 18.01 -24.69 13.38
C SER A 272 19.25 -24.46 12.52
N LYS A 273 19.66 -25.47 11.74
CA LYS A 273 20.78 -25.37 10.79
C LYS A 273 20.59 -24.29 9.71
N ALA A 274 19.35 -24.03 9.26
CA ALA A 274 19.10 -22.98 8.27
C ALA A 274 19.16 -21.59 8.92
N LEU A 275 18.66 -21.48 10.16
CA LEU A 275 18.70 -20.26 10.95
C LEU A 275 20.13 -19.85 11.32
N SER A 276 20.95 -20.78 11.82
CA SER A 276 22.36 -20.53 12.15
C SER A 276 23.17 -20.08 10.94
N ARG A 277 23.00 -20.75 9.79
CA ARG A 277 23.62 -20.32 8.53
C ARG A 277 23.19 -18.92 8.11
N GLY A 278 21.92 -18.57 8.30
CA GLY A 278 21.40 -17.23 8.00
C GLY A 278 21.96 -16.14 8.93
N LEU A 279 22.28 -16.49 10.17
CA LEU A 279 22.96 -15.62 11.13
C LEU A 279 24.43 -15.42 10.76
N GLU A 280 25.15 -16.50 10.46
CA GLU A 280 26.56 -16.46 10.02
C GLU A 280 26.72 -15.60 8.75
N GLN A 281 25.83 -15.76 7.77
CA GLN A 281 25.84 -14.94 6.55
C GLN A 281 25.63 -13.45 6.84
N GLN A 282 24.85 -13.10 7.86
CA GLN A 282 24.69 -11.71 8.28
C GLN A 282 25.96 -11.19 8.94
N VAL A 283 26.59 -11.96 9.83
CA VAL A 283 27.87 -11.58 10.46
C VAL A 283 28.94 -11.34 9.40
N GLN A 284 29.11 -12.26 8.45
CA GLN A 284 30.04 -12.09 7.34
C GLN A 284 29.74 -10.84 6.49
N ALA A 285 28.45 -10.51 6.29
CA ALA A 285 28.05 -9.31 5.56
C ALA A 285 28.42 -8.02 6.32
N PHE A 286 28.32 -8.04 7.66
CA PHE A 286 28.78 -6.94 8.52
C PHE A 286 30.30 -6.79 8.51
N GLU A 287 31.04 -7.88 8.70
CA GLU A 287 32.52 -7.87 8.70
C GLU A 287 33.09 -7.38 7.36
N LYS A 288 32.46 -7.76 6.24
CA LYS A 288 32.83 -7.29 4.90
C LYS A 288 32.36 -5.86 4.58
N ASN A 289 31.76 -5.14 5.54
CA ASN A 289 31.19 -3.79 5.36
C ASN A 289 30.24 -3.67 4.15
N THR A 290 29.51 -4.74 3.83
CA THR A 290 28.64 -4.77 2.64
C THR A 290 27.35 -3.97 2.85
N ASN A 291 27.41 -2.64 2.66
CA ASN A 291 26.27 -1.70 2.71
C ASN A 291 25.11 -2.13 3.63
N THR A 292 25.41 -2.51 4.88
CA THR A 292 24.44 -3.06 5.84
C THR A 292 23.64 -1.96 6.54
N GLN A 293 24.04 -0.70 6.33
CA GLN A 293 23.39 0.47 6.88
C GLN A 293 22.06 0.76 6.18
N ILE A 294 21.12 1.21 6.99
CA ILE A 294 19.82 1.71 6.57
C ILE A 294 20.02 3.19 6.29
N VAL A 295 19.96 3.55 5.00
CA VAL A 295 20.11 4.93 4.55
C VAL A 295 18.77 5.39 4.00
N LYS A 296 18.29 6.52 4.53
CA LYS A 296 17.15 7.22 4.00
C LYS A 296 17.55 7.92 2.71
N ASN A 297 16.76 7.79 1.65
CA ASN A 297 16.98 8.55 0.42
C ASN A 297 15.79 9.47 0.17
N GLU A 298 15.77 10.58 0.91
CA GLU A 298 14.69 11.57 0.88
C GLU A 298 14.51 12.17 -0.51
N ARG A 299 15.61 12.56 -1.17
CA ARG A 299 15.56 13.13 -2.54
C ARG A 299 14.91 12.17 -3.52
N LYS A 300 15.30 10.89 -3.49
CA LYS A 300 14.72 9.86 -4.38
C LYS A 300 13.28 9.55 -4.01
N ALA A 301 12.92 9.59 -2.72
CA ALA A 301 11.54 9.42 -2.26
C ALA A 301 10.64 10.55 -2.79
N ILE A 302 11.06 11.80 -2.60
CA ILE A 302 10.37 13.00 -3.09
C ILE A 302 10.25 12.96 -4.62
N GLN A 303 11.32 12.61 -5.33
CA GLN A 303 11.32 12.49 -6.78
C GLN A 303 10.39 11.37 -7.28
N GLU A 304 10.38 10.22 -6.61
CA GLU A 304 9.51 9.09 -6.96
C GLU A 304 8.03 9.44 -6.71
N LEU A 305 7.75 10.13 -5.61
CA LEU A 305 6.43 10.67 -5.28
C LEU A 305 5.97 11.70 -6.32
N ALA A 306 6.86 12.63 -6.71
CA ALA A 306 6.59 13.62 -7.76
C ALA A 306 6.32 12.96 -9.13
N ARG A 307 7.10 11.94 -9.50
CA ARG A 307 6.89 11.17 -10.73
C ARG A 307 5.57 10.41 -10.71
N ARG A 308 5.21 9.80 -9.58
CA ARG A 308 3.92 9.11 -9.43
C ARG A 308 2.75 10.08 -9.48
N SER A 309 2.85 11.25 -8.83
CA SER A 309 1.80 12.28 -8.93
C SER A 309 1.67 12.83 -10.35
N GLN A 310 2.77 13.03 -11.07
CA GLN A 310 2.74 13.44 -12.47
C GLN A 310 2.09 12.40 -13.38
N ARG A 311 2.40 11.11 -13.22
CA ARG A 311 1.75 10.04 -14.01
C ARG A 311 0.25 9.99 -13.79
N VAL A 312 -0.18 10.08 -12.54
CA VAL A 312 -1.61 10.12 -12.18
C VAL A 312 -2.28 11.33 -12.82
N ALA A 313 -1.66 12.52 -12.74
CA ALA A 313 -2.18 13.72 -13.38
C ALA A 313 -2.26 13.60 -14.91
N GLN A 314 -1.26 12.97 -15.54
CA GLN A 314 -1.26 12.70 -16.98
C GLN A 314 -2.35 11.71 -17.40
N ASP A 315 -2.55 10.64 -16.62
CA ASP A 315 -3.59 9.65 -16.88
C ASP A 315 -4.99 10.30 -16.71
N ARG A 316 -5.15 11.16 -15.71
CA ARG A 316 -6.35 11.99 -15.52
C ARG A 316 -6.61 12.91 -16.72
N GLN A 317 -5.59 13.62 -17.20
CA GLN A 317 -5.72 14.49 -18.39
C GLN A 317 -6.14 13.69 -19.63
N LYS A 318 -5.57 12.50 -19.83
CA LYS A 318 -5.95 11.61 -20.94
C LYS A 318 -7.40 11.14 -20.82
N GLU A 319 -7.85 10.82 -19.61
CA GLU A 319 -9.23 10.38 -19.36
C GLU A 319 -10.25 11.51 -19.60
N ILE A 320 -9.97 12.72 -19.11
CA ILE A 320 -10.77 13.91 -19.38
C ILE A 320 -10.82 14.19 -20.90
N ALA A 321 -9.68 14.14 -21.59
CA ALA A 321 -9.62 14.33 -23.03
C ALA A 321 -10.43 13.28 -23.81
N ARG A 322 -10.41 12.01 -23.36
CA ARG A 322 -11.21 10.92 -23.95
C ARG A 322 -12.70 11.17 -23.74
N SER A 323 -13.12 11.51 -22.53
CA SER A 323 -14.52 11.82 -22.21
C SER A 323 -15.02 13.03 -22.99
N HIS A 324 -14.22 14.10 -23.06
CA HIS A 324 -14.54 15.28 -23.87
C HIS A 324 -14.67 14.93 -25.36
N ARG A 325 -13.77 14.12 -25.91
CA ARG A 325 -13.85 13.66 -27.30
C ARG A 325 -15.11 12.82 -27.56
N GLN A 326 -15.53 11.99 -26.61
CA GLN A 326 -16.78 11.21 -26.71
C GLN A 326 -18.01 12.12 -26.68
N ASN A 327 -18.05 13.10 -25.77
CA ASN A 327 -19.14 14.07 -25.71
C ASN A 327 -19.23 14.91 -26.99
N MET A 328 -18.10 15.39 -27.52
CA MET A 328 -18.08 16.14 -28.79
C MET A 328 -18.60 15.30 -29.97
N ARG A 329 -18.25 14.00 -30.02
CA ARG A 329 -18.81 13.08 -31.04
C ARG A 329 -20.31 12.90 -30.91
N ARG A 330 -20.82 12.84 -29.68
CA ARG A 330 -22.27 12.72 -29.41
C ARG A 330 -23.01 13.98 -29.85
N ILE A 331 -22.52 15.16 -29.49
CA ILE A 331 -23.08 16.45 -29.90
C ILE A 331 -23.06 16.59 -31.42
N ALA A 332 -21.97 16.23 -32.08
CA ALA A 332 -21.89 16.26 -33.54
C ALA A 332 -22.90 15.32 -34.21
N LYS A 333 -23.16 14.14 -33.64
CA LYS A 333 -24.17 13.19 -34.13
C LYS A 333 -25.59 13.74 -33.93
N GLU A 334 -25.89 14.33 -32.77
CA GLU A 334 -27.18 14.94 -32.46
C GLU A 334 -27.46 16.15 -33.38
N GLN A 335 -26.46 17.02 -33.60
CA GLN A 335 -26.56 18.14 -34.54
C GLN A 335 -26.73 17.67 -35.99
N GLY A 336 -26.02 16.61 -36.41
CA GLY A 336 -26.18 16.00 -37.72
C GLY A 336 -27.58 15.41 -37.95
N GLN A 337 -28.15 14.77 -36.92
CA GLN A 337 -29.53 14.26 -36.95
C GLN A 337 -30.55 15.40 -37.07
N GLN A 338 -30.40 16.46 -36.27
CA GLN A 338 -31.27 17.64 -36.36
C GLN A 338 -31.18 18.34 -37.72
N ALA A 339 -30.00 18.41 -38.32
CA ALA A 339 -29.81 18.97 -39.66
C ALA A 339 -30.50 18.09 -40.74
N ALA A 340 -30.38 16.76 -40.64
CA ALA A 340 -31.06 15.84 -41.55
C ALA A 340 -32.59 15.92 -41.42
N GLU A 341 -33.13 15.98 -40.19
CA GLU A 341 -34.57 16.16 -39.96
C GLU A 341 -35.12 17.46 -40.57
N LYS A 342 -34.35 18.56 -40.51
CA LYS A 342 -34.74 19.83 -41.14
C LYS A 342 -34.81 19.73 -42.66
N LEU A 343 -33.86 19.03 -43.28
CA LEU A 343 -33.85 18.82 -44.73
C LEU A 343 -35.03 17.96 -45.19
N VAL A 344 -35.33 16.87 -44.47
CA VAL A 344 -36.49 16.01 -44.76
C VAL A 344 -37.79 16.81 -44.66
N LYS A 345 -37.96 17.64 -43.61
CA LYS A 345 -39.14 18.50 -43.48
C LYS A 345 -39.25 19.54 -44.60
N GLN A 346 -38.14 20.14 -45.03
CA GLN A 346 -38.14 21.07 -46.16
C GLN A 346 -38.53 20.38 -47.46
N GLN A 347 -38.02 19.16 -47.69
CA GLN A 347 -38.36 18.37 -48.87
C GLN A 347 -39.83 17.97 -48.88
N GLN A 348 -40.38 17.50 -47.75
CA GLN A 348 -41.82 17.24 -47.59
C GLN A 348 -42.68 18.47 -47.89
N ILE A 349 -42.28 19.66 -47.42
CA ILE A 349 -43.00 20.91 -47.71
C ILE A 349 -42.98 21.22 -49.23
N GLN A 350 -41.83 21.06 -49.88
CA GLN A 350 -41.71 21.27 -51.33
C GLN A 350 -42.54 20.26 -52.13
N ASP A 351 -42.57 19.00 -51.71
CA ASP A 351 -43.35 17.96 -52.39
C ASP A 351 -44.86 18.16 -52.21
N VAL A 352 -45.30 18.62 -51.04
CA VAL A 352 -46.69 19.05 -50.82
C VAL A 352 -47.05 20.25 -51.71
N GLN A 353 -46.14 21.23 -51.87
CA GLN A 353 -46.35 22.37 -52.76
C GLN A 353 -46.47 21.96 -54.23
N LYS A 354 -45.64 21.02 -54.69
CA LYS A 354 -45.74 20.45 -56.05
C LYS A 354 -47.06 19.70 -56.25
N LEU A 355 -47.48 18.88 -55.28
CA LEU A 355 -48.78 18.19 -55.34
C LEU A 355 -49.94 19.20 -55.40
N GLN A 356 -49.87 20.32 -54.68
CA GLN A 356 -50.86 21.40 -54.77
C GLN A 356 -50.87 22.08 -56.13
N GLN A 357 -49.71 22.28 -56.77
CA GLN A 357 -49.62 22.82 -58.13
C GLN A 357 -50.22 21.87 -59.16
N LEU A 358 -49.94 20.56 -59.06
CA LEU A 358 -50.51 19.55 -59.95
C LEU A 358 -52.04 19.46 -59.84
N LEU A 359 -52.58 19.59 -58.63
CA LEU A 359 -54.02 19.67 -58.38
C LEU A 359 -54.64 20.92 -59.04
N ARG A 360 -53.98 22.09 -58.93
CA ARG A 360 -54.45 23.34 -59.57
C ARG A 360 -54.43 23.28 -61.10
N LEU A 361 -53.48 22.56 -61.67
CA LEU A 361 -53.36 22.33 -63.11
C LEU A 361 -54.32 21.25 -63.62
N GLY A 362 -55.11 20.62 -62.75
CA GLY A 362 -56.07 19.57 -63.10
C GLY A 362 -55.44 18.25 -63.53
N LEU A 363 -54.15 18.05 -63.26
CA LEU A 363 -53.40 16.84 -63.63
C LEU A 363 -53.63 15.68 -62.65
N ILE A 364 -54.13 15.97 -61.46
CA ILE A 364 -54.54 14.99 -60.45
C ILE A 364 -55.88 15.42 -59.83
N ASP A 365 -56.68 14.45 -59.40
CA ASP A 365 -57.94 14.70 -58.69
C ASP A 365 -57.76 14.84 -57.17
N GLN A 366 -58.82 15.29 -56.48
CA GLN A 366 -58.79 15.51 -55.03
C GLN A 366 -58.55 14.22 -54.23
N ALA A 367 -59.02 13.07 -54.72
CA ALA A 367 -58.85 11.78 -54.06
C ALA A 367 -57.39 11.29 -54.18
N GLN A 368 -56.78 11.48 -55.34
CA GLN A 368 -55.37 11.21 -55.64
C GLN A 368 -54.45 12.13 -54.83
N PHE A 369 -54.76 13.43 -54.75
CA PHE A 369 -54.02 14.38 -53.89
C PHE A 369 -54.01 13.92 -52.43
N ASN A 370 -55.17 13.54 -51.88
CA ASN A 370 -55.27 13.07 -50.50
C ASN A 370 -54.50 11.77 -50.26
N ARG A 371 -54.51 10.83 -51.23
CA ARG A 371 -53.71 9.60 -51.15
C ARG A 371 -52.20 9.88 -51.18
N PHE A 372 -51.73 10.74 -52.09
CA PHE A 372 -50.30 11.07 -52.18
C PHE A 372 -49.81 11.87 -50.97
N LYS A 373 -50.65 12.76 -50.43
CA LYS A 373 -50.35 13.51 -49.21
C LYS A 373 -50.26 12.62 -47.96
N GLN A 374 -51.01 11.51 -47.90
CA GLN A 374 -50.92 10.55 -46.79
C GLN A 374 -49.62 9.72 -46.79
N GLY A 375 -48.91 9.67 -47.93
CA GLY A 375 -47.64 8.93 -48.08
C GLY A 375 -46.37 9.77 -47.89
N LEU A 376 -46.51 11.08 -47.63
CA LEU A 376 -45.43 12.03 -47.33
C LEU A 376 -45.39 12.34 -45.84
#